data_AF-A0A2K8ZAL3-F1
#
_entry.id   AF-A0A2K8ZAL3-F1
#
_cell.length_a   1.000
_cell.length_b   1.000
_cell.length_c   1.000
_cell.angle_alpha   90.00
_cell.angle_beta   90.00
_cell.angle_gamma   90.00
#
_symmetry.space_group_name_H-M   'P 1'
#
loop_
_entity.id
_entity.type
_entity.pdbx_description
1 polymer ?
#
loop_
_entity_poly.entity_id
_entity_poly.type
_entity_poly.pdbx_seq_one_letter_code
_entity_poly.pdbx_strand_id
1 'polypeptide(L)'
;MFCLSYGSKVSPLSNLASGPKYGAHHKWCADAEKVAAYTGFVRGLRQDYAAVGQAFKSQWSNGQTEGQVNRLKMLKRQGYGRAGFDLLRRRVLFRNCTHHRD
;
A
#
# COMPACT_ATOMS: atom_id res chain seq x y z
N MET A 1 -6.28 -18.17 27.56
CA MET A 1 -5.16 -18.68 28.39
C MET A 1 -4.09 -19.17 27.41
N PHE A 2 -3.13 -18.31 27.05
CA PHE A 2 -1.67 -18.49 27.28
C PHE A 2 -1.13 -19.87 26.83
N CYS A 3 -0.07 -20.04 26.02
CA CYS A 3 1.09 -19.20 25.73
C CYS A 3 1.84 -19.70 24.47
N LEU A 4 2.29 -18.75 23.65
CA LEU A 4 3.52 -18.67 22.86
C LEU A 4 4.38 -19.93 22.67
N SER A 5 4.56 -20.33 21.41
CA SER A 5 5.85 -20.84 20.93
C SER A 5 6.00 -20.60 19.42
N TYR A 6 6.38 -19.39 19.04
CA TYR A 6 7.16 -19.18 17.82
C TYR A 6 8.44 -18.47 18.26
N GLY A 7 9.48 -19.28 18.37
CA GLY A 7 10.75 -18.93 18.98
C GLY A 7 11.38 -17.69 18.37
N SER A 8 11.85 -16.83 19.28
CA SER A 8 12.84 -15.78 19.08
C SER A 8 14.00 -16.25 18.21
N LYS A 9 13.97 -15.87 16.93
CA LYS A 9 15.16 -15.36 16.22
C LYS A 9 14.74 -14.16 15.39
N VAL A 10 14.33 -13.10 16.07
CA VAL A 10 14.45 -11.75 15.51
C VAL A 10 15.95 -11.47 15.44
N SER A 11 16.57 -11.88 14.33
CA SER A 11 17.90 -11.40 13.96
C SER A 11 17.88 -9.87 14.04
N PRO A 12 18.96 -9.19 14.48
CA PRO A 12 18.97 -7.74 14.62
C PRO A 12 18.93 -7.12 13.22
N LEU A 13 17.72 -6.88 12.70
CA LEU A 13 17.46 -6.04 11.52
C LEU A 13 17.74 -4.55 11.82
N SER A 14 18.36 -4.22 12.96
CA SER A 14 18.85 -2.89 13.27
C SER A 14 20.00 -2.45 12.35
N ASN A 15 20.73 -3.38 11.72
CA ASN A 15 21.87 -3.07 10.85
C ASN A 15 21.61 -3.15 9.33
N LEU A 16 20.41 -3.55 8.89
CA LEU A 16 20.05 -3.60 7.46
C LEU A 16 19.37 -2.30 6.97
N ALA A 17 18.98 -1.42 7.89
CA ALA A 17 18.34 -0.15 7.56
C ALA A 17 19.30 0.93 7.03
N SER A 18 20.61 0.70 7.11
CA SER A 18 21.66 1.65 6.74
C SER A 18 22.34 1.32 5.41
N GLY A 19 21.70 0.53 4.53
CA GLY A 19 22.17 0.39 3.15
C GLY A 19 22.10 1.74 2.40
N PRO A 20 23.03 2.04 1.48
CA PRO A 20 23.15 3.35 0.82
C PRO A 20 21.92 3.77 0.01
N LYS A 21 20.97 2.85 -0.22
CA LYS A 21 19.74 3.07 -0.99
C LYS A 21 18.58 3.63 -0.14
N TYR A 22 18.57 3.43 1.18
CA TYR A 22 17.45 3.82 2.04
C TYR A 22 17.42 5.31 2.40
N GLY A 23 18.56 6.03 2.30
CA GLY A 23 18.67 7.44 2.67
C GLY A 23 18.52 8.46 1.54
N ALA A 24 18.44 8.01 0.28
CA ALA A 24 18.45 8.92 -0.88
C ALA A 24 17.23 9.88 -0.93
N HIS A 25 16.10 9.47 -0.34
CA HIS A 25 14.89 10.27 -0.30
C HIS A 25 15.02 11.55 0.54
N HIS A 26 15.89 11.58 1.56
CA HIS A 26 16.17 12.79 2.34
C HIS A 26 16.82 13.89 1.50
N LYS A 27 17.77 13.52 0.64
CA LYS A 27 18.45 14.46 -0.27
C LYS A 27 17.46 15.05 -1.28
N TRP A 28 16.63 14.19 -1.87
CA TRP A 28 15.58 14.64 -2.78
C TRP A 28 14.57 15.58 -2.10
N CYS A 29 14.18 15.30 -0.85
CA CYS A 29 13.27 16.19 -0.11
C CYS A 29 13.85 17.60 0.09
N ALA A 30 15.15 17.70 0.39
CA ALA A 30 15.83 18.98 0.56
C ALA A 30 15.90 19.79 -0.75
N ASP A 31 16.03 19.10 -1.89
CA ASP A 31 15.98 19.75 -3.20
C ASP A 31 14.56 20.11 -3.63
N ALA A 32 13.58 19.26 -3.34
CA ALA A 32 12.17 19.50 -3.67
C ALA A 32 11.56 20.65 -2.87
N GLU A 33 12.00 20.88 -1.63
CA GLU A 33 11.53 21.98 -0.78
C GLU A 33 11.88 23.38 -1.34
N LYS A 34 12.88 23.46 -2.23
CA LYS A 34 13.23 24.69 -2.95
C LYS A 34 12.13 25.13 -3.94
N VAL A 35 11.20 24.23 -4.28
CA VAL A 35 10.06 24.50 -5.16
C VAL A 35 8.80 24.65 -4.30
N ALA A 36 8.20 25.85 -4.30
CA ALA A 36 7.06 26.18 -3.46
C ALA A 36 5.88 25.16 -3.58
N ALA A 37 5.65 24.63 -4.78
CA ALA A 37 4.60 23.64 -5.05
C ALA A 37 4.79 22.30 -4.31
N TYR A 38 6.03 21.93 -3.95
CA TYR A 38 6.34 20.66 -3.29
C TYR A 38 6.51 20.77 -1.78
N THR A 39 6.49 21.98 -1.21
CA THR A 39 6.64 22.22 0.23
C THR A 39 5.62 21.42 1.08
N GLY A 40 4.35 21.42 0.66
CA GLY A 40 3.28 20.66 1.32
C GLY A 40 3.50 19.14 1.22
N PHE A 41 3.97 18.66 0.08
CA PHE A 41 4.28 17.25 -0.15
C PHE A 41 5.47 16.79 0.71
N VAL A 42 6.56 17.56 0.75
CA VAL A 42 7.75 17.27 1.56
C VAL A 42 7.40 17.25 3.05
N ARG A 43 6.52 18.15 3.52
CA ARG A 43 6.05 18.16 4.90
C ARG A 43 5.28 16.88 5.26
N GLY A 44 4.37 16.43 4.39
CA GLY A 44 3.66 15.17 4.58
C GLY A 44 4.61 13.97 4.55
N LEU A 45 5.53 13.96 3.60
CA LEU A 45 6.52 12.88 3.49
C LEU A 45 7.40 12.78 4.75
N ARG A 46 7.82 13.92 5.33
CA ARG A 46 8.57 13.96 6.60
C ARG A 46 7.81 13.35 7.77
N GLN A 47 6.50 13.58 7.84
CA GLN A 47 5.65 12.96 8.88
C GLN A 47 5.60 11.43 8.71
N ASP A 48 5.62 10.96 7.46
CA ASP A 48 5.50 9.54 7.13
C ASP A 48 6.84 8.81 6.93
N TYR A 49 7.98 9.41 7.26
CA TYR A 49 9.31 8.78 7.06
C TYR A 49 9.45 7.42 7.76
N ALA A 50 8.82 7.24 8.93
CA ALA A 50 8.80 5.94 9.59
C ALA A 50 8.05 4.89 8.75
N ALA A 51 6.92 5.26 8.16
CA ALA A 51 6.13 4.39 7.29
C ALA A 51 6.86 4.08 5.97
N VAL A 52 7.50 5.07 5.36
CA VAL A 52 8.33 4.91 4.15
C VAL A 52 9.51 3.98 4.43
N GLY A 53 10.18 4.15 5.56
CA GLY A 53 11.26 3.27 6.01
C GLY A 53 10.79 1.83 6.22
N GLN A 54 9.58 1.62 6.74
CA GLN A 54 8.99 0.28 6.87
C GLN A 54 8.52 -0.28 5.53
N ALA A 55 8.02 0.54 4.61
CA ALA A 55 7.61 0.11 3.27
C ALA A 55 8.77 -0.50 2.49
N PHE A 56 9.99 0.02 2.65
CA PHE A 56 11.19 -0.55 2.02
C PHE A 56 11.77 -1.78 2.74
N LYS A 57 11.40 -2.00 4.00
CA LYS A 57 11.86 -3.16 4.80
C LYS A 57 10.86 -4.32 4.79
N SER A 58 9.59 -4.01 4.58
CA SER A 58 8.50 -4.97 4.56
C SER A 58 8.59 -5.89 3.35
N GLN A 59 8.34 -7.18 3.58
CA GLN A 59 8.16 -8.17 2.52
C GLN A 59 6.78 -8.07 1.85
N TRP A 60 5.84 -7.38 2.51
CA TRP A 60 4.47 -7.20 2.05
C TRP A 60 4.34 -5.86 1.32
N SER A 61 3.85 -5.91 0.08
CA SER A 61 3.55 -4.73 -0.73
C SER A 61 2.05 -4.39 -0.66
N ASN A 62 1.72 -3.10 -0.80
CA ASN A 62 0.33 -2.66 -0.93
C ASN A 62 -0.34 -3.07 -2.26
N GLY A 63 0.38 -3.75 -3.16
CA GLY A 63 -0.11 -4.07 -4.51
C GLY A 63 -1.37 -4.92 -4.54
N GLN A 64 -1.55 -5.87 -3.60
CA GLN A 64 -2.80 -6.65 -3.51
C GLN A 64 -4.00 -5.77 -3.15
N THR A 65 -3.82 -4.89 -2.16
CA THR A 65 -4.86 -3.94 -1.73
C THR A 65 -5.20 -2.97 -2.85
N GLU A 66 -4.20 -2.39 -3.51
CA GLU A 66 -4.36 -1.49 -4.65
C GLU A 66 -5.08 -2.17 -5.82
N GLY A 67 -4.77 -3.44 -6.10
CA GLY A 67 -5.44 -4.23 -7.13
C GLY A 67 -6.94 -4.41 -6.85
N GLN A 68 -7.32 -4.73 -5.61
CA GLN A 68 -8.73 -4.85 -5.22
C GLN A 68 -9.46 -3.50 -5.31
N VAL A 69 -8.81 -2.41 -4.88
CA VAL A 69 -9.36 -1.05 -4.99
C VAL A 69 -9.53 -0.65 -6.45
N ASN A 70 -8.55 -0.93 -7.31
CA ASN A 70 -8.62 -0.60 -8.73
C ASN A 70 -9.77 -1.36 -9.41
N ARG A 71 -9.93 -2.65 -9.09
CA ARG A 71 -11.07 -3.43 -9.58
C ARG A 71 -12.41 -2.84 -9.15
N LEU A 72 -12.53 -2.47 -7.87
CA LEU A 72 -13.76 -1.89 -7.34
C LEU A 72 -14.07 -0.54 -8.02
N LYS A 73 -13.05 0.30 -8.24
CA LYS A 73 -13.18 1.54 -9.04
C LYS A 73 -13.65 1.24 -10.47
N MET A 74 -13.11 0.20 -11.11
CA MET A 74 -13.51 -0.25 -12.44
C MET A 74 -14.99 -0.66 -12.49
N LEU A 75 -15.44 -1.49 -11.55
CA LEU A 75 -16.84 -1.93 -11.45
C LEU A 75 -17.79 -0.76 -11.22
N LYS A 76 -17.40 0.18 -10.36
CA LYS A 76 -18.16 1.42 -10.12
C LYS A 76 -18.27 2.25 -11.41
N ARG A 77 -17.17 2.41 -12.15
CA ARG A 77 -17.12 3.14 -13.43
C ARG A 77 -18.06 2.56 -14.48
N GLN A 78 -18.11 1.24 -14.61
CA GLN A 78 -19.03 0.56 -15.53
C GLN A 78 -20.51 0.72 -15.15
N GLY A 79 -20.81 1.17 -13.93
CA GLY A 79 -22.16 1.30 -13.39
C GLY A 79 -22.62 2.75 -13.18
N TYR A 80 -21.81 3.76 -13.53
CA TYR A 80 -22.17 5.15 -13.27
C TYR A 80 -23.52 5.53 -13.90
N GLY A 81 -24.44 6.03 -13.06
CA GLY A 81 -25.80 6.44 -13.45
C GLY A 81 -26.77 5.29 -13.76
N ARG A 82 -26.32 4.04 -13.82
CA ARG A 82 -27.15 2.87 -14.20
C ARG A 82 -27.18 1.75 -13.17
N ALA A 83 -26.31 1.80 -12.16
CA ALA A 83 -26.19 0.79 -11.12
C ALA A 83 -26.36 1.41 -9.73
N GLY A 84 -27.40 0.99 -9.00
CA GLY A 84 -27.54 1.25 -7.56
C GLY A 84 -26.58 0.41 -6.70
N PHE A 85 -26.58 0.65 -5.39
CA PHE A 85 -25.69 -0.02 -4.44
C PHE A 85 -25.85 -1.55 -4.47
N ASP A 86 -27.08 -2.05 -4.57
CA ASP A 86 -27.36 -3.49 -4.62
C ASP A 86 -26.72 -4.18 -5.82
N LEU A 87 -26.72 -3.53 -6.98
CA LEU A 87 -26.12 -4.06 -8.20
C LEU A 87 -24.59 -4.09 -8.11
N LEU A 88 -23.99 -3.06 -7.49
CA LEU A 88 -22.56 -3.01 -7.19
C LEU A 88 -22.16 -4.12 -6.20
N ARG A 89 -22.92 -4.28 -5.11
CA ARG A 89 -22.69 -5.34 -4.11
C ARG A 89 -22.75 -6.72 -4.75
N ARG A 90 -23.74 -6.98 -5.60
CA ARG A 90 -23.87 -8.23 -6.35
C ARG A 90 -22.64 -8.47 -7.25
N ARG A 91 -22.19 -7.49 -8.04
CA ARG A 91 -20.99 -7.64 -8.88
C ARG A 91 -19.68 -7.85 -8.10
N VAL A 92 -19.61 -7.33 -6.87
CA VAL A 92 -18.43 -7.53 -6.02
C VAL A 92 -18.42 -8.94 -5.40
N LEU A 93 -19.58 -9.43 -4.93
CA LEU A 93 -19.73 -10.70 -4.21
C LEU A 93 -19.85 -11.93 -5.13
N PHE A 94 -20.54 -11.83 -6.27
CA PHE A 94 -20.75 -12.95 -7.20
C PHE A 94 -19.53 -13.27 -8.08
N ARG A 95 -18.31 -13.03 -7.58
CA ARG A 95 -17.07 -13.30 -8.33
C ARG A 95 -16.47 -14.68 -8.03
N ASN A 96 -17.30 -15.71 -7.84
CA ASN A 96 -16.83 -17.08 -7.62
C ASN A 96 -17.83 -18.11 -8.14
N CYS A 97 -17.92 -18.19 -9.46
CA CYS A 97 -18.18 -19.43 -10.19
C CYS A 97 -17.82 -19.13 -11.65
N THR A 98 -16.53 -19.07 -11.93
CA THR A 98 -16.06 -19.38 -13.29
C THR A 98 -16.47 -20.82 -13.53
N HIS A 99 -17.65 -21.00 -14.11
CA HIS A 99 -17.98 -22.23 -14.78
C HIS A 99 -16.95 -22.35 -15.90
N HIS A 100 -15.86 -23.05 -15.61
CA HIS A 100 -15.10 -23.76 -16.63
C HIS A 100 -16.13 -24.69 -17.25
N ARG A 101 -16.70 -24.26 -18.37
CA ARG A 101 -17.34 -25.19 -19.30
C ARG A 101 -16.19 -25.91 -20.00
N ASP A 102 -16.40 -27.21 -20.13
CA ASP A 102 -15.55 -28.17 -20.80
C ASP A 102 -15.04 -27.70 -22.17
#